data_AF-A0A7Y2KJL2-F1
#
_entry.id   AF-A0A7Y2KJL2-F1
#
_cell.length_a   1.000
_cell.length_b   1.000
_cell.length_c   1.000
_cell.angle_alpha   90.00
_cell.angle_beta   90.00
_cell.angle_gamma   90.00
#
_symmetry.space_group_name_H-M   'P 1'
#
loop_
_entity.id
_entity.type
_entity.pdbx_description
1 polymer ?
#
loop_
_entity_poly.entity_id
_entity_poly.type
_entity_poly.pdbx_seq_one_letter_code
_entity_poly.pdbx_strand_id
1 'polypeptide(L)' 'MRVPKKIIQVEDFVPHVGAETVERIIRKAKPFRDRHVVHVNSRYYGGGVAEVLS' A
#
# COMPACT_ATOMS: atom_id res chain seq x y z
N MET A 1 16.52 -16.26 -11.79
CA MET A 1 15.15 -16.62 -11.37
C MET A 1 14.62 -15.48 -10.51
N ARG A 2 13.60 -14.73 -10.95
CA ARG A 2 13.02 -13.63 -10.13
C ARG A 2 12.01 -14.23 -9.15
N VAL A 3 12.21 -14.03 -7.85
CA VAL A 3 11.24 -14.39 -6.81
C VAL A 3 10.06 -13.41 -6.93
N PRO A 4 8.80 -13.89 -6.94
CA PRO A 4 7.65 -12.99 -6.94
C PRO A 4 7.65 -12.15 -5.65
N LYS A 5 7.68 -10.81 -5.80
CA LYS A 5 7.59 -9.88 -4.67
C LYS A 5 6.17 -9.99 -4.08
N LYS A 6 6.06 -10.35 -2.79
CA LYS A 6 4.77 -10.36 -2.07
C LYS A 6 4.16 -8.96 -2.15
N ILE A 7 2.89 -8.86 -2.52
CA ILE A 7 2.12 -7.62 -2.39
C ILE A 7 1.88 -7.38 -0.90
N ILE A 8 2.42 -6.29 -0.37
CA ILE A 8 2.25 -5.90 1.04
C ILE A 8 0.77 -5.67 1.30
N GLN A 9 0.25 -6.30 2.35
CA GLN A 9 -1.14 -6.12 2.76
C GLN A 9 -1.19 -5.14 3.95
N VAL A 10 -2.31 -4.42 4.11
CA VAL A 10 -2.46 -3.48 5.24
C VAL A 10 -2.46 -4.20 6.59
N GLU A 11 -2.90 -5.46 6.61
CA GLU A 11 -2.92 -6.35 7.76
C GLU A 11 -1.51 -6.73 8.24
N ASP A 12 -0.49 -6.67 7.37
CA ASP A 12 0.91 -6.89 7.75
C ASP A 12 1.37 -5.85 8.80
N PHE A 13 0.66 -4.72 8.95
CA PHE A 13 0.99 -3.65 9.89
C PHE A 13 0.28 -3.73 11.25
N VAL A 14 -0.59 -4.72 11.48
CA VAL A 14 -1.29 -4.89 12.78
C VAL A 14 -0.34 -4.83 13.99
N PRO A 15 0.85 -5.47 13.98
CA PRO A 15 1.78 -5.42 15.12
C PRO A 15 2.30 -4.02 15.46
N HIS A 16 2.23 -3.07 14.52
CA HIS A 16 2.79 -1.73 14.67
C HIS A 16 1.74 -0.67 15.03
N VAL A 17 0.49 -0.85 14.57
CA VAL A 17 -0.57 0.18 14.70
C VAL A 17 -1.86 -0.33 15.33
N GLY A 18 -1.94 -1.62 15.65
CA GLY A 18 -3.13 -2.26 16.22
C GLY A 18 -4.23 -2.55 15.20
N ALA A 19 -5.09 -3.52 15.54
CA ALA A 19 -6.16 -4.00 14.66
C ALA A 19 -7.23 -2.93 14.37
N GLU A 20 -7.55 -2.07 15.34
CA GLU A 20 -8.54 -0.99 15.18
C GLU A 20 -8.14 -0.02 14.06
N THR A 21 -6.85 0.35 14.00
CA THR A 21 -6.32 1.24 12.97
C THR A 21 -6.45 0.63 11.59
N VAL A 22 -6.08 -0.65 11.46
CA VAL A 22 -6.19 -1.42 10.20
C VAL A 22 -7.65 -1.52 9.76
N GLU A 23 -8.56 -1.87 10.67
CA GLU A 23 -9.99 -1.97 10.36
C GLU A 23 -10.55 -0.61 9.88
N ARG A 24 -10.15 0.49 10.52
CA ARG A 24 -10.54 1.85 10.10
C ARG A 24 -10.08 2.17 8.68
N ILE A 25 -8.88 1.76 8.29
CA ILE A 25 -8.36 1.96 6.91
C ILE A 25 -9.19 1.13 5.92
N ILE A 26 -9.43 -0.15 6.22
CA ILE A 26 -10.23 -1.04 5.37
C ILE A 26 -11.65 -0.50 5.19
N ARG A 27 -12.29 -0.01 6.26
CA ARG A 27 -13.61 0.62 6.20
C ARG A 27 -13.64 1.83 5.26
N LYS A 28 -12.61 2.67 5.29
CA LYS A 28 -12.47 3.82 4.37
C LYS A 28 -12.20 3.39 2.93
N ALA A 29 -11.51 2.26 2.72
CA ALA A 29 -11.18 1.75 1.39
C ALA A 29 -12.35 1.01 0.70
N LYS A 30 -13.29 0.43 1.47
CA LYS A 30 -14.44 -0.33 0.93
C LYS A 30 -15.21 0.38 -0.20
N PRO A 31 -15.54 1.68 -0.13
CA PRO A 31 -16.23 2.39 -1.21
C PRO A 31 -15.41 2.53 -2.51
N PHE A 32 -14.11 2.23 -2.49
CA PHE A 32 -13.19 2.42 -3.62
C PHE A 32 -12.78 1.11 -4.32
N ARG A 33 -13.36 -0.05 -3.94
CA ARG A 33 -12.91 -1.38 -4.41
C ARG A 33 -12.86 -1.56 -5.93
N ASP A 34 -13.68 -0.83 -6.69
CA ASP A 34 -13.77 -0.93 -8.15
C ASP A 34 -13.24 0.33 -8.86
N ARG A 35 -12.39 1.11 -8.19
CA ARG A 35 -11.82 2.35 -8.73
C ARG A 35 -10.38 2.12 -9.18
N HIS A 36 -10.05 2.65 -10.37
CA HIS A 36 -8.69 2.69 -10.85
C HIS A 36 -7.96 3.91 -10.28
N VAL A 37 -6.85 3.68 -9.59
CA VAL A 37 -5.99 4.73 -9.04
C VAL A 37 -4.63 4.62 -9.72
N VAL A 38 -4.15 5.72 -10.31
CA VAL A 38 -2.86 5.77 -11.01
C VAL A 38 -1.95 6.77 -10.28
N HIS A 39 -0.71 6.34 -10.02
CA HIS A 39 0.32 7.20 -9.46
C HIS A 39 1.24 7.71 -10.58
N VAL A 40 1.48 9.02 -10.64
CA VAL A 40 2.41 9.65 -11.59
C VAL A 40 3.48 10.40 -10.80
N ASN A 41 4.75 10.19 -11.12
CA ASN A 41 5.89 10.80 -10.45
C ASN A 41 6.99 11.17 -11.45
N SER A 42 7.90 12.07 -11.08
CA SER A 42 9.02 12.57 -11.89
C SER A 42 10.21 11.60 -11.96
N ARG A 43 10.27 10.61 -11.06
CA ARG A 43 11.38 9.63 -11.00
C ARG A 43 10.93 8.30 -10.41
N TYR A 44 11.40 7.19 -10.99
CA TYR A 44 11.12 5.82 -10.53
C TYR A 44 12.12 5.29 -9.49
N TYR A 45 13.20 6.03 -9.21
CA TYR A 45 14.28 5.59 -8.32
C TYR A 45 14.82 6.72 -7.46
N GLY A 46 15.53 6.39 -6.39
CA GLY A 46 16.26 7.36 -5.57
C GLY A 46 15.53 7.85 -4.32
N GLY A 47 14.91 6.94 -3.55
CA GLY A 47 14.41 7.25 -2.21
C GLY A 47 13.06 7.97 -2.14
N GLY A 48 12.45 8.00 -0.97
CA GLY A 48 11.29 8.85 -0.66
C GLY A 48 10.03 8.44 -1.43
N VAL A 49 9.55 9.29 -2.35
CA VAL A 49 8.30 9.02 -3.11
C VAL A 49 8.46 7.77 -3.98
N ALA A 50 9.64 7.54 -4.55
CA ALA A 50 9.88 6.34 -5.36
C ALA A 50 9.79 5.06 -4.51
N GLU A 51 10.29 5.06 -3.28
CA GLU A 51 10.25 3.89 -2.40
C GLU A 51 8.82 3.51 -1.99
N VAL A 52 7.95 4.50 -1.81
CA VAL A 52 6.53 4.27 -1.47
C VAL A 52 5.74 3.68 -2.64
N LEU A 53 6.17 3.92 -3.88
CA LEU A 53 5.45 3.55 -5.11
C LEU A 53 6.07 2.35 -5.88
N SER A 54 7.13 1.71 -5.35
CA SER A 54 7.93 0.67 -6.05
C SER A 54 7.73 -0.77 -5.55
#